data_AF-A0A3N6QEE0-F1
#
_entry.id   AF-A0A3N6QEE0-F1
#
_cell.length_a   1.000
_cell.length_b   1.000
_cell.length_c   1.000
_cell.angle_alpha   90.00
_cell.angle_beta   90.00
_cell.angle_gamma   90.00
#
_symmetry.space_group_name_H-M   'P 1'
#
loop_
_entity.id
_entity.type
_entity.pdbx_description
1 polymer ?
#
loop_
_entity_poly.entity_id
_entity_poly.type
_entity_poly.pdbx_seq_one_letter_code
_entity_poly.pdbx_strand_id
1 'polypeptide(L)'
;MGSIDNNKNHIDCFKNYSMLEAALEELVNEQQHEIYGDFGSLIEQCGFICSDFENAVSHCINIAENRKGHSFFLIDPFRWSHVSMSSIRRINTLKGSEILYTYMIRDLKRFVIGKNGIDTVNFNKILEASGYYESENLKLFDRVSGQRYLRNESLRLFRDKGNTKHIHTFSLIPKGYIDVLYYLMHFYQNITALQVMKETLWKYNNLHHLFEFKVYGFGLKTIDYYEQQPKLDFCIESSLENHESCINLLEKDLGQNIRNGYEATFGQICNDYMEKHHATKDNFEYLLINRLLQYKEIEIIIKDQIVREKYVQNLQKKDIIRCTGNK
;
A
#
# COMPACT_ATOMS: atom_id res chain seq x y z
N MET A 1 -2.87 12.79 28.77
CA MET A 1 -1.50 12.44 28.34
C MET A 1 -1.22 13.20 27.07
N GLY A 2 -0.74 14.45 27.08
CA GLY A 2 0.07 15.13 28.08
C GLY A 2 1.53 15.04 27.65
N SER A 3 1.97 16.00 26.83
CA SER A 3 3.36 16.39 26.54
C SER A 3 4.35 15.25 26.25
N ILE A 4 4.59 14.94 24.98
CA ILE A 4 5.93 14.44 24.60
C ILE A 4 6.88 15.60 24.88
N ASP A 5 7.84 15.36 25.75
CA ASP A 5 8.74 16.36 26.34
C ASP A 5 9.26 17.37 25.31
N ASN A 6 9.13 18.65 25.67
CA ASN A 6 9.67 19.75 24.90
C ASN A 6 11.20 19.65 24.81
N ASN A 7 11.68 19.69 23.56
CA ASN A 7 12.99 20.19 23.11
C ASN A 7 14.23 19.30 23.24
N LYS A 8 14.90 19.11 22.08
CA LYS A 8 16.27 18.62 21.84
C LYS A 8 16.62 17.19 22.27
N ASN A 9 16.19 16.75 23.45
CA ASN A 9 16.58 15.45 24.02
C ASN A 9 16.20 14.24 23.14
N HIS A 10 15.08 14.30 22.43
CA HIS A 10 14.66 13.22 21.53
C HIS A 10 15.49 13.16 20.23
N ILE A 11 15.85 14.31 19.66
CA ILE A 11 16.73 14.36 18.49
C ILE A 11 18.13 13.90 18.89
N ASP A 12 18.62 14.34 20.05
CA ASP A 12 19.92 13.91 20.56
C ASP A 12 19.95 12.40 20.83
N CYS A 13 18.86 11.83 21.36
CA CYS A 13 18.73 10.38 21.52
C CYS A 13 18.74 9.65 20.16
N PHE A 14 17.96 10.14 19.19
CA PHE A 14 17.93 9.55 17.85
C PHE A 14 19.30 9.62 17.17
N LYS A 15 19.99 10.77 17.25
CA LYS A 15 21.33 10.99 16.71
C LYS A 15 22.38 10.09 17.37
N ASN A 16 22.36 9.96 18.69
CA ASN A 16 23.41 9.28 19.43
C ASN A 16 23.21 7.76 19.55
N TYR A 17 21.98 7.27 19.41
CA TYR A 17 21.66 5.85 19.57
C TYR A 17 21.09 5.24 18.30
N SER A 18 19.96 5.75 17.78
CA SER A 18 19.28 5.11 16.65
C SER A 18 20.09 5.16 15.35
N MET A 19 20.75 6.28 15.07
CA MET A 19 21.60 6.41 13.89
C MET A 19 22.82 5.49 13.97
N LEU A 20 23.44 5.38 15.14
CA LEU A 20 24.58 4.48 15.37
C LEU A 20 24.21 3.00 15.21
N GLU A 21 23.10 2.57 15.82
CA GLU A 21 22.60 1.19 15.68
C GLU A 21 22.23 0.84 14.23
N ALA A 22 21.89 1.84 13.42
CA ALA A 22 21.62 1.70 12.00
C ALA A 22 22.88 1.81 11.10
N ALA A 23 24.07 1.99 11.68
CA ALA A 23 25.33 2.27 10.98
C ALA A 23 25.28 3.53 10.09
N LEU A 24 24.64 4.59 10.60
CA LEU A 24 24.45 5.90 9.94
C LEU A 24 25.05 7.06 10.74
N GLU A 25 25.95 6.79 11.69
CA GLU A 25 26.52 7.79 12.61
C GLU A 25 27.26 8.92 11.88
N GLU A 26 27.87 8.64 10.72
CA GLU A 26 28.59 9.65 9.94
C GLU A 26 27.66 10.75 9.41
N LEU A 27 26.40 10.41 9.13
CA LEU A 27 25.39 11.35 8.59
C LEU A 27 24.83 12.30 9.65
N VAL A 28 25.11 12.07 10.94
CA VAL A 28 24.60 12.89 12.06
C VAL A 28 25.10 14.34 12.01
N ASN A 29 26.23 14.57 11.32
CA ASN A 29 26.84 15.90 11.14
C ASN A 29 26.10 16.80 10.12
N GLU A 30 25.06 16.28 9.47
CA GLU A 30 24.21 16.97 8.49
C GLU A 30 24.96 17.46 7.23
N GLN A 31 26.19 16.99 7.04
CA GLN A 31 27.02 17.26 5.87
C GLN A 31 26.75 16.26 4.75
N GLN A 32 27.22 16.59 3.55
CA GLN A 32 27.23 15.67 2.43
C GLN A 32 28.41 14.71 2.56
N HIS A 33 28.14 13.44 2.33
CA HIS A 33 29.12 12.37 2.30
C HIS A 33 29.07 11.69 0.94
N GLU A 34 30.23 11.52 0.32
CA GLU A 34 30.36 10.79 -0.94
C GLU A 34 30.75 9.35 -0.64
N ILE A 35 29.90 8.41 -1.01
CA ILE A 35 30.09 6.98 -0.81
C ILE A 35 30.31 6.32 -2.17
N TYR A 36 31.36 5.51 -2.28
CA TYR A 36 31.65 4.76 -3.49
C TYR A 36 31.04 3.36 -3.40
N GLY A 37 30.04 3.11 -4.24
CA GLY A 37 29.43 1.78 -4.40
C GLY A 37 29.70 1.18 -5.78
N ASP A 38 29.18 -0.03 -5.99
CA ASP A 38 29.35 -0.79 -7.24
C ASP A 38 28.80 -0.06 -8.48
N PHE A 39 27.92 0.92 -8.29
CA PHE A 39 27.27 1.69 -9.35
C PHE A 39 27.77 3.14 -9.46
N GLY A 40 28.84 3.49 -8.76
CA GLY A 40 29.45 4.83 -8.76
C GLY A 40 29.37 5.55 -7.41
N SER A 41 29.66 6.85 -7.43
CA SER A 41 29.59 7.73 -6.26
C SER A 41 28.15 8.13 -5.94
N LEU A 42 27.72 7.90 -4.71
CA LEU A 42 26.45 8.35 -4.15
C LEU A 42 26.71 9.49 -3.17
N ILE A 43 25.89 10.55 -3.23
CA ILE A 43 25.92 11.62 -2.23
C ILE A 43 24.82 11.36 -1.23
N GLU A 44 25.21 11.11 0.02
CA GLU A 44 24.30 10.94 1.14
C GLU A 44 24.32 12.17 2.04
N GLN A 45 23.15 12.55 2.54
CA GLN A 45 22.98 13.65 3.48
C GLN A 45 21.75 13.38 4.34
N CYS A 46 21.89 13.54 5.65
CA CYS A 46 20.79 13.54 6.60
C CYS A 46 20.56 14.97 7.13
N GLY A 47 19.33 15.32 7.47
CA GLY A 47 18.98 16.60 8.09
C GLY A 47 17.94 16.37 9.17
N PHE A 48 18.03 17.12 10.27
CA PHE A 48 17.15 16.95 11.43
C PHE A 48 16.37 18.23 11.69
N ILE A 49 15.04 18.12 11.73
CA ILE A 49 14.14 19.27 11.87
C ILE A 49 13.28 19.07 13.12
N CYS A 50 13.38 19.99 14.08
CA CYS A 50 12.51 20.03 15.26
C CYS A 50 11.39 21.06 15.04
N SER A 51 10.23 20.60 14.58
CA SER A 51 9.07 21.46 14.30
C SER A 51 7.80 20.61 14.22
N ASP A 52 6.63 21.25 14.34
CA ASP A 52 5.38 20.63 13.93
C ASP A 52 5.44 20.20 12.46
N PHE A 53 4.81 19.07 12.15
CA PHE A 53 4.84 18.45 10.82
C PHE A 53 4.37 19.42 9.73
N GLU A 54 3.23 20.09 9.91
CA GLU A 54 2.66 20.99 8.90
C GLU A 54 3.56 22.19 8.58
N ASN A 55 4.40 22.61 9.54
CA ASN A 55 5.39 23.67 9.33
C ASN A 55 6.63 23.14 8.61
N ALA A 56 7.08 21.92 8.94
CA ALA A 56 8.30 21.33 8.38
C ALA A 56 8.11 20.76 6.96
N VAL A 57 6.95 20.16 6.68
CA VAL A 57 6.71 19.39 5.45
C VAL A 57 6.88 20.25 4.19
N SER A 58 6.53 21.53 4.25
CA SER A 58 6.73 22.47 3.13
C SER A 58 8.20 22.58 2.71
N HIS A 59 9.11 22.60 3.69
CA HIS A 59 10.55 22.64 3.41
C HIS A 59 11.03 21.33 2.78
N CYS A 60 10.60 20.18 3.31
CA CYS A 60 10.93 18.86 2.77
C CYS A 60 10.43 18.68 1.33
N ILE A 61 9.22 19.12 1.03
CA ILE A 61 8.64 19.10 -0.32
C ILE A 61 9.50 19.94 -1.28
N ASN A 62 9.89 21.16 -0.89
CA ASN A 62 10.72 22.02 -1.73
C ASN A 62 12.10 21.40 -2.01
N ILE A 63 12.71 20.72 -1.03
CA ILE A 63 13.97 19.98 -1.24
C ILE A 63 13.76 18.86 -2.26
N ALA A 64 12.72 18.04 -2.08
CA ALA A 64 12.42 16.93 -2.98
C ALA A 64 12.16 17.41 -4.42
N GLU A 65 11.40 18.50 -4.57
CA GLU A 65 11.11 19.12 -5.87
C GLU A 65 12.39 19.61 -6.57
N ASN A 66 13.27 20.30 -5.84
CA ASN A 66 14.53 20.83 -6.39
C ASN A 66 15.49 19.71 -6.84
N ARG A 67 15.50 18.57 -6.16
CA ARG A 67 16.32 17.41 -6.54
C ARG A 67 15.83 16.73 -7.82
N LYS A 68 14.57 16.94 -8.22
CA LYS A 68 13.93 16.32 -9.41
C LYS A 68 14.05 14.79 -9.47
N GLY A 69 14.19 14.15 -8.31
CA GLY A 69 14.36 12.71 -8.16
C GLY A 69 13.11 12.01 -7.63
N HIS A 70 13.28 10.75 -7.20
CA HIS A 70 12.27 10.00 -6.47
C HIS A 70 12.31 10.37 -4.98
N SER A 71 11.15 10.38 -4.34
CA SER A 71 11.04 10.73 -2.91
C SER A 71 10.06 9.81 -2.20
N PHE A 72 10.47 9.23 -1.09
CA PHE A 72 9.63 8.39 -0.27
C PHE A 72 9.38 9.07 1.08
N PHE A 73 8.12 9.33 1.40
CA PHE A 73 7.71 9.98 2.65
C PHE A 73 7.16 8.93 3.61
N LEU A 74 7.89 8.63 4.68
CA LEU A 74 7.38 7.86 5.80
C LEU A 74 6.72 8.83 6.80
N ILE A 75 5.41 8.71 6.99
CA ILE A 75 4.63 9.62 7.84
C ILE A 75 3.94 8.78 8.92
N ASP A 76 4.41 8.91 10.16
CA ASP A 76 3.91 8.18 11.32
C ASP A 76 3.35 9.16 12.37
N PRO A 77 2.12 9.67 12.18
CA PRO A 77 1.56 10.63 13.12
C PRO A 77 1.04 9.91 14.36
N PHE A 78 1.22 10.53 15.52
CA PHE A 78 0.59 10.05 16.75
C PHE A 78 -0.95 10.15 16.72
N ARG A 79 -1.52 11.09 15.95
CA ARG A 79 -2.97 11.30 15.79
C ARG A 79 -3.32 11.79 14.40
N TRP A 80 -4.55 11.52 13.96
CA TRP A 80 -5.10 11.97 12.68
C TRP A 80 -5.06 13.50 12.48
N SER A 81 -5.03 14.28 13.57
CA SER A 81 -5.04 15.75 13.53
C SER A 81 -3.68 16.36 13.20
N HIS A 82 -2.60 15.58 13.18
CA HIS A 82 -1.24 16.10 12.97
C HIS A 82 -0.85 16.22 11.50
N VAL A 83 -1.60 15.59 10.61
CA VAL A 83 -1.32 15.57 9.17
C VAL A 83 -2.58 15.98 8.42
N SER A 84 -2.50 17.09 7.70
CA SER A 84 -3.61 17.62 6.92
C SER A 84 -3.71 16.94 5.56
N MET A 85 -4.93 16.88 5.02
CA MET A 85 -5.16 16.38 3.67
C MET A 85 -4.45 17.25 2.62
N SER A 86 -4.32 18.55 2.90
CA SER A 86 -3.55 19.49 2.08
C SER A 86 -2.10 19.07 1.94
N SER A 87 -1.45 18.68 3.04
CA SER A 87 -0.06 18.21 3.02
C SER A 87 0.09 16.89 2.27
N ILE A 88 -0.82 15.94 2.45
CA ILE A 88 -0.86 14.69 1.66
C ILE A 88 -0.97 14.99 0.15
N ARG A 89 -1.91 15.87 -0.25
CA ARG A 89 -2.05 16.30 -1.65
C ARG A 89 -0.76 16.89 -2.19
N ARG A 90 -0.15 17.83 -1.46
CA ARG A 90 1.06 18.52 -1.91
C ARG A 90 2.21 17.54 -2.13
N ILE A 91 2.41 16.58 -1.22
CA ILE A 91 3.40 15.52 -1.43
C ILE A 91 3.07 14.73 -2.70
N ASN A 92 1.82 14.30 -2.87
CA ASN A 92 1.39 13.54 -4.05
C ASN A 92 1.50 14.28 -5.39
N THR A 93 1.66 15.62 -5.38
CA THR A 93 1.95 16.38 -6.62
C THR A 93 3.40 16.25 -7.10
N LEU A 94 4.31 15.81 -6.24
CA LEU A 94 5.70 15.60 -6.60
C LEU A 94 5.82 14.41 -7.56
N LYS A 95 6.55 14.61 -8.66
CA LYS A 95 6.75 13.55 -9.64
C LYS A 95 7.60 12.44 -9.02
N GLY A 96 7.07 11.22 -9.00
CA GLY A 96 7.80 10.06 -8.48
C GLY A 96 7.84 9.99 -6.96
N SER A 97 6.92 10.68 -6.27
CA SER A 97 6.75 10.55 -4.83
C SER A 97 5.87 9.38 -4.43
N GLU A 98 6.17 8.82 -3.27
CA GLU A 98 5.35 7.85 -2.58
C GLU A 98 5.23 8.22 -1.11
N ILE A 99 4.13 7.84 -0.47
CA ILE A 99 3.90 8.06 0.96
C ILE A 99 3.57 6.71 1.60
N LEU A 100 4.23 6.38 2.70
CA LEU A 100 3.77 5.32 3.60
C LEU A 100 3.28 5.96 4.89
N TYR A 101 1.98 5.85 5.14
CA TYR A 101 1.28 6.58 6.18
C TYR A 101 0.69 5.64 7.23
N THR A 102 1.08 5.82 8.51
CA THR A 102 0.48 5.08 9.63
C THR A 102 -0.87 5.69 10.00
N TYR A 103 -1.96 5.03 9.59
CA TYR A 103 -3.31 5.52 9.83
C TYR A 103 -4.00 4.78 10.98
N MET A 104 -4.12 5.45 12.13
CA MET A 104 -4.74 4.92 13.34
C MET A 104 -6.27 4.87 13.25
N ILE A 105 -6.80 3.87 12.54
CA ILE A 105 -8.24 3.71 12.33
C ILE A 105 -9.02 3.54 13.64
N ARG A 106 -8.40 2.92 14.66
CA ARG A 106 -9.00 2.77 15.99
C ARG A 106 -9.26 4.12 16.66
N ASP A 107 -8.38 5.09 16.50
CA ASP A 107 -8.53 6.41 17.10
C ASP A 107 -9.70 7.16 16.47
N LEU A 108 -9.89 7.02 15.16
CA LEU A 108 -11.06 7.60 14.48
C LEU A 108 -12.37 7.00 14.97
N LYS A 109 -12.42 5.68 15.11
CA LYS A 109 -13.58 5.02 15.69
C LYS A 109 -13.85 5.51 17.12
N ARG A 110 -12.79 5.74 17.90
CA ARG A 110 -12.90 6.19 19.29
C ARG A 110 -13.33 7.64 19.43
N PHE A 111 -12.92 8.55 18.55
CA PHE A 111 -13.09 9.99 18.76
C PHE A 111 -13.99 10.69 17.74
N VAL A 112 -14.13 10.14 16.54
CA VAL A 112 -14.75 10.83 15.40
C VAL A 112 -16.02 10.12 14.96
N ILE A 113 -15.91 8.85 14.60
CA ILE A 113 -16.95 8.18 13.81
C ILE A 113 -18.18 7.91 14.69
N GLY A 114 -19.35 8.34 14.22
CA GLY A 114 -20.60 8.18 14.94
C GLY A 114 -20.75 9.08 16.17
N LYS A 115 -19.87 10.08 16.29
CA LYS A 115 -19.88 11.05 17.38
C LYS A 115 -20.16 12.44 16.83
N ASN A 116 -20.86 13.23 17.64
CA ASN A 116 -21.11 14.64 17.37
C ASN A 116 -20.30 15.45 18.39
N GLY A 117 -19.30 16.18 17.93
CA GLY A 117 -18.41 16.94 18.81
C GLY A 117 -17.28 17.64 18.08
N ILE A 118 -16.44 18.34 18.86
CA ILE A 118 -15.32 19.13 18.34
C ILE A 118 -14.31 18.30 17.55
N ASP A 119 -14.09 17.04 17.95
CA ASP A 119 -13.19 16.12 17.23
C ASP A 119 -13.71 15.79 15.84
N THR A 120 -15.02 15.58 15.68
CA THR A 120 -15.65 15.34 14.37
C THR A 120 -15.56 16.57 13.47
N VAL A 121 -15.81 17.75 14.02
CA VAL A 121 -15.68 19.03 13.28
C VAL A 121 -14.23 19.23 12.82
N ASN A 122 -13.26 19.01 13.71
CA ASN A 122 -11.85 19.15 13.40
C ASN A 122 -11.37 18.09 12.40
N PHE A 123 -11.84 16.84 12.50
CA PHE A 123 -11.56 15.79 11.54
C PHE A 123 -12.04 16.17 10.15
N ASN A 124 -13.29 16.62 10.03
CA ASN A 124 -13.86 17.08 8.78
C ASN A 124 -13.09 18.28 8.21
N LYS A 125 -12.58 19.18 9.06
CA LYS A 125 -11.79 20.33 8.63
C LYS A 125 -10.37 19.95 8.16
N ILE A 126 -9.65 19.14 8.93
CA ILE A 126 -8.24 18.80 8.70
C ILE A 126 -8.09 17.81 7.54
N LEU A 127 -8.99 16.80 7.51
CA LEU A 127 -8.95 15.74 6.51
C LEU A 127 -9.98 15.91 5.38
N GLU A 128 -10.78 16.98 5.42
CA GLU A 128 -11.81 17.28 4.40
C GLU A 128 -12.85 16.15 4.25
N ALA A 129 -13.17 15.52 5.38
CA ALA A 129 -13.87 14.24 5.44
C ALA A 129 -15.40 14.33 5.61
N SER A 130 -16.01 15.49 5.36
CA SER A 130 -17.48 15.62 5.33
C SER A 130 -18.08 14.72 4.25
N GLY A 131 -19.11 13.92 4.60
CA GLY A 131 -19.72 12.95 3.68
C GLY A 131 -19.00 11.60 3.61
N TYR A 132 -18.06 11.35 4.53
CA TYR A 132 -17.39 10.08 4.73
C TYR A 132 -17.75 9.51 6.10
N TYR A 133 -17.78 8.18 6.21
CA TYR A 133 -18.13 7.46 7.44
C TYR A 133 -19.56 7.71 7.98
N GLU A 134 -20.50 8.08 7.10
CA GLU A 134 -21.89 8.44 7.44
C GLU A 134 -22.82 7.23 7.73
N SER A 135 -22.33 5.98 7.66
CA SER A 135 -23.19 4.82 7.86
C SER A 135 -23.79 4.77 9.27
N GLU A 136 -25.12 4.66 9.33
CA GLU A 136 -25.91 4.65 10.59
C GLU A 136 -25.62 3.44 11.50
N ASN A 137 -25.02 2.37 10.96
CA ASN A 137 -24.80 1.12 11.69
C ASN A 137 -23.41 1.04 12.36
N LEU A 138 -23.09 2.08 13.14
CA LEU A 138 -21.85 2.23 13.90
C LEU A 138 -21.56 1.04 14.84
N LYS A 139 -22.61 0.30 15.24
CA LYS A 139 -22.53 -0.92 16.07
C LYS A 139 -21.88 -2.11 15.35
N LEU A 140 -21.72 -2.05 14.02
CA LEU A 140 -21.09 -3.11 13.23
C LEU A 140 -19.57 -2.96 13.12
N PHE A 141 -18.96 -1.88 13.63
CA PHE A 141 -17.51 -1.65 13.51
C PHE A 141 -16.63 -2.59 14.33
N ASP A 142 -17.18 -3.35 15.28
CA ASP A 142 -16.47 -4.44 15.96
C ASP A 142 -16.59 -5.77 15.18
N ARG A 143 -17.40 -5.79 14.13
CA ARG A 143 -17.48 -6.90 13.17
C ARG A 143 -16.68 -6.57 11.93
N VAL A 144 -16.36 -7.61 11.18
CA VAL A 144 -15.51 -7.47 10.01
C VAL A 144 -16.15 -6.61 8.92
N SER A 145 -17.47 -6.69 8.74
CA SER A 145 -18.20 -5.82 7.81
C SER A 145 -18.00 -4.34 8.13
N GLY A 146 -17.99 -3.98 9.41
CA GLY A 146 -17.73 -2.60 9.82
C GLY A 146 -16.26 -2.21 9.69
N GLN A 147 -15.31 -3.08 10.03
CA GLN A 147 -13.89 -2.81 9.74
C GLN A 147 -13.65 -2.62 8.22
N ARG A 148 -14.33 -3.41 7.37
CA ARG A 148 -14.30 -3.26 5.90
C ARG A 148 -14.83 -1.94 5.44
N TYR A 149 -15.96 -1.51 6.00
CA TYR A 149 -16.51 -0.19 5.75
C TYR A 149 -15.50 0.90 6.11
N LEU A 150 -14.92 0.85 7.31
CA LEU A 150 -13.95 1.83 7.79
C LEU A 150 -12.71 1.92 6.87
N ARG A 151 -12.14 0.78 6.48
CA ARG A 151 -11.04 0.74 5.51
C ARG A 151 -11.45 1.40 4.19
N ASN A 152 -12.57 0.98 3.63
CA ASN A 152 -12.99 1.42 2.30
C ASN A 152 -13.31 2.91 2.27
N GLU A 153 -13.95 3.45 3.31
CA GLU A 153 -14.18 4.89 3.46
C GLU A 153 -12.89 5.67 3.60
N SER A 154 -11.90 5.12 4.31
CA SER A 154 -10.57 5.75 4.41
C SER A 154 -9.86 5.77 3.06
N LEU A 155 -9.90 4.66 2.32
CA LEU A 155 -9.35 4.59 0.97
C LEU A 155 -10.04 5.57 0.03
N ARG A 156 -11.38 5.68 0.10
CA ARG A 156 -12.18 6.64 -0.66
C ARG A 156 -11.75 8.07 -0.33
N LEU A 157 -11.66 8.40 0.96
CA LEU A 157 -11.23 9.71 1.44
C LEU A 157 -9.86 10.12 0.89
N PHE A 158 -8.85 9.27 1.02
CA PHE A 158 -7.49 9.61 0.56
C PHE A 158 -7.32 9.57 -0.96
N ARG A 159 -8.12 8.81 -1.69
CA ARG A 159 -8.16 8.88 -3.15
C ARG A 159 -8.77 10.20 -3.60
N ASP A 160 -9.96 10.51 -3.12
CA ASP A 160 -10.74 11.68 -3.54
C ASP A 160 -10.09 12.99 -3.09
N LYS A 161 -9.69 13.08 -1.82
CA LYS A 161 -9.20 14.31 -1.21
C LYS A 161 -7.69 14.40 -1.18
N GLY A 162 -6.97 13.27 -1.19
CA GLY A 162 -5.50 13.23 -1.13
C GLY A 162 -4.82 13.31 -2.49
N ASN A 163 -5.58 13.39 -3.59
CA ASN A 163 -5.06 13.32 -4.96
C ASN A 163 -4.15 12.09 -5.18
N THR A 164 -4.58 10.96 -4.62
CA THR A 164 -3.81 9.72 -4.68
C THR A 164 -4.39 8.83 -5.76
N LYS A 165 -3.60 8.53 -6.80
CA LYS A 165 -4.06 7.67 -7.89
C LYS A 165 -4.30 6.23 -7.42
N HIS A 166 -3.38 5.71 -6.62
CA HIS A 166 -3.41 4.33 -6.15
C HIS A 166 -3.09 4.25 -4.66
N ILE A 167 -3.80 3.38 -3.94
CA ILE A 167 -3.63 3.19 -2.50
C ILE A 167 -3.68 1.72 -2.17
N HIS A 168 -2.67 1.27 -1.43
CA HIS A 168 -2.64 -0.05 -0.82
C HIS A 168 -2.59 0.05 0.69
N THR A 169 -3.18 -0.93 1.39
CA THR A 169 -3.22 -0.96 2.86
C THR A 169 -2.65 -2.25 3.39
N PHE A 170 -1.74 -2.15 4.35
CA PHE A 170 -1.29 -3.27 5.17
C PHE A 170 -1.96 -3.16 6.55
N SER A 171 -2.71 -4.20 6.91
CA SER A 171 -3.44 -4.23 8.18
C SER A 171 -2.52 -4.69 9.31
N LEU A 172 -2.44 -3.92 10.40
CA LEU A 172 -1.69 -4.32 11.58
C LEU A 172 -2.65 -4.72 12.71
N ILE A 173 -2.63 -6.02 13.00
CA ILE A 173 -3.50 -6.67 13.98
C ILE A 173 -2.60 -7.18 15.12
N PRO A 174 -2.77 -6.72 16.36
CA PRO A 174 -2.01 -7.21 17.49
C PRO A 174 -2.37 -8.67 17.78
N LYS A 175 -1.38 -9.43 18.26
CA LYS A 175 -1.53 -10.85 18.59
C LYS A 175 -2.72 -11.06 19.54
N GLY A 176 -3.64 -11.96 19.16
CA GLY A 176 -4.82 -12.31 19.96
C GLY A 176 -6.04 -11.40 19.79
N TYR A 177 -5.99 -10.43 18.88
CA TYR A 177 -7.13 -9.58 18.52
C TYR A 177 -7.58 -9.84 17.09
N ILE A 178 -8.83 -9.45 16.78
CA ILE A 178 -9.42 -9.50 15.44
C ILE A 178 -9.60 -8.12 14.81
N ASP A 179 -9.40 -7.06 15.60
CA ASP A 179 -9.54 -5.67 15.15
C ASP A 179 -8.22 -5.09 14.68
N VAL A 180 -8.24 -4.44 13.52
CA VAL A 180 -7.11 -3.67 13.02
C VAL A 180 -6.89 -2.43 13.89
N LEU A 181 -5.69 -2.28 14.45
CA LEU A 181 -5.34 -1.08 15.24
C LEU A 181 -5.06 0.12 14.33
N TYR A 182 -4.23 -0.11 13.32
CA TYR A 182 -3.86 0.87 12.32
C TYR A 182 -3.56 0.19 10.98
N TYR A 183 -3.71 0.96 9.91
CA TYR A 183 -3.29 0.59 8.57
C TYR A 183 -1.98 1.30 8.24
N LEU A 184 -1.01 0.60 7.67
CA LEU A 184 0.01 1.27 6.88
C LEU A 184 -0.57 1.48 5.49
N MET A 185 -0.84 2.73 5.14
CA MET A 185 -1.39 3.11 3.85
C MET A 185 -0.26 3.57 2.94
N HIS A 186 -0.04 2.85 1.84
CA HIS A 186 0.92 3.21 0.82
C HIS A 186 0.20 3.97 -0.30
N PHE A 187 0.50 5.25 -0.42
CA PHE A 187 0.04 6.15 -1.47
C PHE A 187 1.10 6.23 -2.56
N TYR A 188 0.71 5.98 -3.80
CA TYR A 188 1.65 5.98 -4.92
C TYR A 188 0.97 6.40 -6.22
N GLN A 189 1.77 6.95 -7.12
CA GLN A 189 1.30 7.47 -8.42
C GLN A 189 1.56 6.48 -9.57
N ASN A 190 2.45 5.51 -9.37
CA ASN A 190 2.83 4.51 -10.37
C ASN A 190 2.71 3.10 -9.79
N ILE A 191 1.96 2.23 -10.47
CA ILE A 191 1.71 0.85 -10.03
C ILE A 191 2.98 0.02 -9.80
N THR A 192 4.10 0.39 -10.43
CA THR A 192 5.40 -0.25 -10.19
C THR A 192 5.81 -0.18 -8.71
N ALA A 193 5.40 0.86 -7.98
CA ALA A 193 5.62 0.95 -6.53
C ALA A 193 4.95 -0.22 -5.77
N LEU A 194 3.67 -0.48 -6.05
CA LEU A 194 2.95 -1.61 -5.45
C LEU A 194 3.56 -2.95 -5.89
N GLN A 195 4.00 -3.05 -7.15
CA GLN A 195 4.65 -4.25 -7.65
C GLN A 195 5.88 -4.60 -6.81
N VAL A 196 6.80 -3.64 -6.63
CA VAL A 196 8.03 -3.84 -5.83
C VAL A 196 7.69 -4.19 -4.38
N MET A 197 6.71 -3.50 -3.78
CA MET A 197 6.25 -3.80 -2.41
C MET A 197 5.75 -5.23 -2.29
N LYS A 198 4.93 -5.69 -3.24
CA LYS A 198 4.42 -7.06 -3.23
C LYS A 198 5.49 -8.10 -3.47
N GLU A 199 6.37 -7.91 -4.44
CA GLU A 199 7.48 -8.82 -4.71
C GLU A 199 8.36 -8.97 -3.46
N THR A 200 8.64 -7.85 -2.78
CA THR A 200 9.40 -7.83 -1.52
C THR A 200 8.67 -8.61 -0.42
N LEU A 201 7.36 -8.39 -0.27
CA LEU A 201 6.55 -9.13 0.70
C LEU A 201 6.55 -10.63 0.39
N TRP A 202 6.29 -11.04 -0.85
CA TRP A 202 6.34 -12.45 -1.24
C TRP A 202 7.70 -13.11 -1.03
N LYS A 203 8.80 -12.35 -1.17
CA LYS A 203 10.16 -12.86 -1.02
C LYS A 203 10.58 -13.04 0.43
N TYR A 204 10.24 -12.09 1.30
CA TYR A 204 10.78 -12.03 2.68
C TYR A 204 9.74 -12.31 3.76
N ASN A 205 8.46 -12.22 3.41
CA ASN A 205 7.35 -12.28 4.34
C ASN A 205 6.24 -13.10 3.69
N ASN A 206 6.41 -14.44 3.65
CA ASN A 206 5.57 -15.46 2.99
C ASN A 206 4.08 -15.52 3.44
N LEU A 207 3.61 -14.40 4.00
CA LEU A 207 2.30 -13.80 4.16
C LEU A 207 1.58 -14.27 5.42
N HIS A 208 1.58 -13.40 6.43
CA HIS A 208 0.68 -13.41 7.59
C HIS A 208 -0.05 -12.06 7.65
N HIS A 209 -0.55 -11.57 6.51
CA HIS A 209 -1.17 -10.24 6.44
C HIS A 209 -2.61 -10.34 5.96
N LEU A 210 -3.44 -9.47 6.54
CA LEU A 210 -4.84 -9.32 6.19
C LEU A 210 -4.98 -8.28 5.08
N PHE A 211 -5.53 -8.68 3.95
CA PHE A 211 -5.82 -7.80 2.82
C PHE A 211 -7.24 -7.96 2.36
N GLU A 212 -7.92 -6.82 2.29
CA GLU A 212 -9.35 -6.79 2.05
C GLU A 212 -10.06 -7.82 2.91
N PHE A 213 -9.60 -7.97 4.16
CA PHE A 213 -10.24 -8.83 5.14
C PHE A 213 -9.98 -10.34 4.86
N LYS A 214 -9.38 -10.73 3.72
CA LYS A 214 -8.86 -12.08 3.48
C LYS A 214 -7.48 -12.26 4.12
N VAL A 215 -7.27 -13.38 4.82
CA VAL A 215 -5.95 -13.72 5.36
C VAL A 215 -5.21 -14.55 4.32
N TYR A 216 -4.14 -13.99 3.76
CA TYR A 216 -3.21 -14.70 2.88
C TYR A 216 -2.12 -15.31 3.77
N GLY A 217 -1.81 -16.60 3.60
CA GLY A 217 -0.88 -17.32 4.49
C GLY A 217 -1.38 -18.60 5.15
N PHE A 218 -2.70 -18.79 5.20
CA PHE A 218 -3.37 -19.87 5.95
C PHE A 218 -4.38 -20.62 5.08
N GLY A 219 -4.08 -20.83 3.79
CA GLY A 219 -4.97 -21.52 2.86
C GLY A 219 -6.15 -20.67 2.34
N LEU A 220 -5.98 -19.35 2.24
CA LEU A 220 -7.03 -18.39 1.81
C LEU A 220 -8.36 -18.61 2.55
N LYS A 221 -8.43 -18.22 3.83
CA LYS A 221 -9.68 -18.31 4.59
C LYS A 221 -10.44 -16.99 4.51
N THR A 222 -11.71 -17.08 4.13
CA THR A 222 -12.63 -15.95 4.19
C THR A 222 -12.91 -15.60 5.64
N ILE A 223 -13.46 -14.44 5.88
CA ILE A 223 -13.80 -14.01 7.25
C ILE A 223 -14.91 -14.76 7.90
N ASP A 224 -15.85 -15.26 7.11
CA ASP A 224 -16.95 -16.05 7.64
C ASP A 224 -16.43 -17.30 8.36
N TYR A 225 -15.22 -17.76 7.98
CA TYR A 225 -14.47 -18.79 8.70
C TYR A 225 -14.00 -18.34 10.10
N TYR A 226 -13.54 -17.08 10.22
CA TYR A 226 -13.02 -16.52 11.47
C TYR A 226 -14.09 -15.89 12.37
N GLU A 227 -15.28 -15.51 11.86
CA GLU A 227 -16.39 -15.06 12.71
C GLU A 227 -16.84 -16.14 13.71
N GLN A 228 -16.55 -17.41 13.42
CA GLN A 228 -16.82 -18.55 14.30
C GLN A 228 -15.67 -18.86 15.27
N GLN A 229 -14.54 -18.14 15.19
CA GLN A 229 -13.35 -18.38 16.00
C GLN A 229 -12.94 -17.12 16.79
N PRO A 230 -12.94 -17.17 18.14
CA PRO A 230 -12.63 -16.01 18.96
C PRO A 230 -11.13 -15.63 18.99
N LYS A 231 -10.26 -16.43 18.35
CA LYS A 231 -8.82 -16.19 18.27
C LYS A 231 -8.33 -16.55 16.86
N LEU A 232 -7.54 -15.64 16.27
CA LEU A 232 -6.71 -15.95 15.11
C LEU A 232 -5.49 -16.75 15.60
N ASP A 233 -5.59 -18.08 15.62
CA ASP A 233 -4.41 -18.94 15.74
C ASP A 233 -3.76 -19.06 14.36
N PHE A 234 -2.60 -18.41 14.25
CA PHE A 234 -1.79 -18.39 13.05
C PHE A 234 -1.01 -19.72 12.94
N CYS A 235 -1.64 -20.80 12.46
CA CYS A 235 -0.97 -22.08 12.15
C CYS A 235 -0.41 -22.11 10.72
N ILE A 236 0.90 -22.10 10.55
CA ILE A 236 1.58 -22.04 9.24
C ILE A 236 1.21 -23.26 8.37
N GLU A 237 0.51 -23.03 7.25
CA GLU A 237 0.37 -24.00 6.14
C GLU A 237 1.31 -23.59 4.98
N SER A 238 1.70 -24.55 4.14
CA SER A 238 2.87 -24.45 3.26
C SER A 238 2.78 -23.36 2.16
N SER A 239 3.93 -22.80 1.73
CA SER A 239 3.98 -21.71 0.74
C SER A 239 3.43 -22.05 -0.66
N LEU A 240 3.39 -23.34 -1.02
CA LEU A 240 2.89 -23.81 -2.32
C LEU A 240 1.37 -23.62 -2.45
N GLU A 241 0.62 -23.82 -1.36
CA GLU A 241 -0.84 -23.65 -1.34
C GLU A 241 -1.25 -22.18 -1.51
N ASN A 242 -0.42 -21.24 -1.03
CA ASN A 242 -0.66 -19.81 -1.18
C ASN A 242 -0.49 -19.32 -2.63
N HIS A 243 0.51 -19.85 -3.35
CA HIS A 243 0.72 -19.50 -4.76
C HIS A 243 -0.47 -19.94 -5.61
N GLU A 244 -0.84 -21.21 -5.54
CA GLU A 244 -1.95 -21.77 -6.32
C GLU A 244 -3.29 -21.12 -5.98
N SER A 245 -3.56 -20.85 -4.70
CA SER A 245 -4.75 -20.10 -4.27
C SER A 245 -4.80 -18.69 -4.86
N CYS A 246 -3.65 -18.00 -4.92
CA CYS A 246 -3.56 -16.67 -5.52
C CYS A 246 -3.83 -16.72 -7.03
N ILE A 247 -3.29 -17.71 -7.74
CA ILE A 247 -3.53 -17.89 -9.18
C ILE A 247 -5.00 -18.22 -9.44
N ASN A 248 -5.61 -19.12 -8.67
CA ASN A 248 -7.02 -19.50 -8.85
C ASN A 248 -7.97 -18.32 -8.66
N LEU A 249 -7.70 -17.44 -7.68
CA LEU A 249 -8.47 -16.21 -7.51
C LEU A 249 -8.27 -15.24 -8.69
N LEU A 250 -7.04 -15.09 -9.15
CA LEU A 250 -6.75 -14.24 -10.29
C LEU A 250 -7.42 -14.77 -11.57
N GLU A 251 -7.43 -16.08 -11.77
CA GLU A 251 -8.11 -16.72 -12.89
C GLU A 251 -9.62 -16.52 -12.85
N LYS A 252 -10.23 -16.63 -11.66
CA LYS A 252 -11.66 -16.36 -11.48
C LYS A 252 -12.03 -14.93 -11.88
N ASP A 253 -11.23 -13.96 -11.49
CA ASP A 253 -11.56 -12.55 -11.72
C ASP A 253 -11.05 -12.04 -13.07
N LEU A 254 -9.75 -12.14 -13.36
CA LEU A 254 -9.15 -11.69 -14.62
C LEU A 254 -9.44 -12.66 -15.77
N GLY A 255 -9.23 -13.96 -15.55
CA GLY A 255 -9.40 -14.98 -16.59
C GLY A 255 -10.84 -15.02 -17.12
N GLN A 256 -11.84 -14.95 -16.23
CA GLN A 256 -13.25 -14.86 -16.65
C GLN A 256 -13.55 -13.58 -17.45
N ASN A 257 -12.98 -12.44 -17.07
CA ASN A 257 -13.17 -11.19 -17.81
C ASN A 257 -12.55 -11.26 -19.21
N ILE A 258 -11.33 -11.82 -19.34
CA ILE A 258 -10.70 -12.03 -20.65
C ILE A 258 -11.56 -12.95 -21.53
N ARG A 259 -12.05 -14.07 -20.98
CA ARG A 259 -12.96 -14.99 -21.68
C ARG A 259 -14.26 -14.31 -22.15
N ASN A 260 -14.72 -13.29 -21.42
CA ASN A 260 -15.88 -12.47 -21.78
C ASN A 260 -15.55 -11.35 -22.81
N GLY A 261 -14.36 -11.36 -23.41
CA GLY A 261 -13.97 -10.44 -24.47
C GLY A 261 -13.20 -9.20 -24.01
N TYR A 262 -12.73 -9.17 -22.76
CA TYR A 262 -11.82 -8.11 -22.30
C TYR A 262 -10.48 -8.23 -23.04
N GLU A 263 -10.15 -7.18 -23.80
CA GLU A 263 -8.87 -6.98 -24.48
C GLU A 263 -8.16 -5.78 -23.86
N ALA A 264 -6.90 -5.97 -23.47
CA ALA A 264 -6.12 -4.93 -22.83
C ALA A 264 -4.62 -5.20 -23.01
N THR A 265 -3.83 -4.14 -22.90
CA THR A 265 -2.38 -4.28 -22.74
C THR A 265 -2.04 -4.85 -21.36
N PHE A 266 -0.92 -5.54 -21.23
CA PHE A 266 -0.46 -6.06 -19.94
C PHE A 266 -0.34 -4.96 -18.88
N GLY A 267 0.11 -3.76 -19.28
CA GLY A 267 0.17 -2.59 -18.39
C GLY A 267 -1.21 -2.15 -17.88
N GLN A 268 -2.25 -2.21 -18.73
CA GLN A 268 -3.63 -1.96 -18.32
C GLN A 268 -4.14 -3.04 -17.36
N ILE A 269 -3.88 -4.33 -17.66
CA ILE A 269 -4.23 -5.44 -16.76
C ILE A 269 -3.61 -5.22 -15.37
N CYS A 270 -2.32 -4.89 -15.30
CA CYS A 270 -1.68 -4.61 -14.02
C CYS A 270 -2.33 -3.43 -13.30
N ASN A 271 -2.62 -2.32 -13.99
CA ASN A 271 -3.29 -1.17 -13.37
C ASN A 271 -4.70 -1.51 -12.85
N ASP A 272 -5.46 -2.31 -13.59
CA ASP A 272 -6.87 -2.58 -13.29
C ASP A 272 -7.06 -3.63 -12.18
N TYR A 273 -6.12 -4.57 -12.05
CA TYR A 273 -6.25 -5.73 -11.16
C TYR A 273 -5.23 -5.76 -10.02
N MET A 274 -4.05 -5.15 -10.14
CA MET A 274 -3.00 -5.34 -9.13
C MET A 274 -3.39 -4.75 -7.77
N GLU A 275 -4.16 -3.67 -7.68
CA GLU A 275 -4.68 -3.17 -6.39
C GLU A 275 -5.74 -4.09 -5.74
N LYS A 276 -6.38 -4.96 -6.52
CA LYS A 276 -7.50 -5.82 -6.10
C LYS A 276 -7.06 -7.22 -5.66
N HIS A 277 -5.81 -7.58 -5.93
CA HIS A 277 -5.27 -8.93 -5.70
C HIS A 277 -3.94 -8.89 -4.95
N HIS A 278 -3.53 -10.01 -4.36
CA HIS A 278 -2.15 -10.19 -3.85
C HIS A 278 -1.11 -10.53 -4.89
N ALA A 279 -1.56 -10.87 -6.09
CA ALA A 279 -0.72 -11.29 -7.19
C ALA A 279 0.40 -10.28 -7.42
N THR A 280 1.63 -10.81 -7.48
CA THR A 280 2.82 -10.15 -8.03
C THR A 280 2.75 -10.15 -9.55
N LYS A 281 3.63 -9.40 -10.22
CA LYS A 281 3.78 -9.46 -11.68
C LYS A 281 3.97 -10.90 -12.16
N ASP A 282 4.82 -11.67 -11.48
CA ASP A 282 5.09 -13.07 -11.82
C ASP A 282 3.83 -13.93 -11.75
N ASN A 283 2.92 -13.68 -10.81
CA ASN A 283 1.64 -14.39 -10.76
C ASN A 283 0.74 -14.06 -11.97
N PHE A 284 0.71 -12.79 -12.43
CA PHE A 284 -0.02 -12.43 -13.63
C PHE A 284 0.59 -13.07 -14.88
N GLU A 285 1.92 -13.01 -15.02
CA GLU A 285 2.64 -13.65 -16.13
C GLU A 285 2.43 -15.16 -16.12
N TYR A 286 2.47 -15.80 -14.95
CA TYR A 286 2.20 -17.22 -14.80
C TYR A 286 0.81 -17.58 -15.28
N LEU A 287 -0.24 -16.89 -14.81
CA LEU A 287 -1.61 -17.14 -15.26
C LEU A 287 -1.76 -16.97 -16.78
N LEU A 288 -1.28 -15.85 -17.32
CA LEU A 288 -1.47 -15.52 -18.72
C LEU A 288 -0.70 -16.47 -19.63
N ILE A 289 0.58 -16.74 -19.35
CA ILE A 289 1.44 -17.55 -20.21
C ILE A 289 1.21 -19.05 -19.97
N ASN A 290 1.28 -19.50 -18.71
CA ASN A 290 1.33 -20.92 -18.37
C ASN A 290 -0.04 -21.56 -18.13
N ARG A 291 -1.12 -20.78 -18.09
CA ARG A 291 -2.49 -21.33 -18.13
C ARG A 291 -3.19 -20.92 -19.40
N LEU A 292 -3.56 -19.64 -19.50
CA LEU A 292 -4.49 -19.22 -20.54
C LEU A 292 -3.92 -19.35 -21.96
N LEU A 293 -2.67 -18.97 -22.19
CA LEU A 293 -2.03 -19.09 -23.51
C LEU A 293 -1.73 -20.56 -23.85
N GLN A 294 -1.23 -21.33 -22.89
CA GLN A 294 -0.94 -22.76 -23.07
C GLN A 294 -2.21 -23.57 -23.43
N TYR A 295 -3.35 -23.25 -22.79
CA TYR A 295 -4.65 -23.83 -23.13
C TYR A 295 -5.32 -23.19 -24.36
N LYS A 296 -4.64 -22.27 -25.05
CA LYS A 296 -5.10 -21.54 -26.24
C LYS A 296 -6.38 -20.73 -26.01
N GLU A 297 -6.64 -20.33 -24.77
CA GLU A 297 -7.77 -19.48 -24.41
C GLU A 297 -7.52 -18.00 -24.74
N ILE A 298 -6.24 -17.61 -24.80
CA ILE A 298 -5.83 -16.26 -25.18
C ILE A 298 -4.77 -16.27 -26.28
N GLU A 299 -4.64 -15.13 -26.95
CA GLU A 299 -3.52 -14.77 -27.80
C GLU A 299 -2.75 -13.60 -27.18
N ILE A 300 -1.43 -13.57 -27.37
CA ILE A 300 -0.58 -12.45 -26.98
C ILE A 300 -0.01 -11.81 -28.25
N ILE A 301 -0.17 -10.50 -28.38
CA ILE A 301 0.32 -9.72 -29.51
C ILE A 301 1.49 -8.85 -29.05
N ILE A 302 2.65 -9.06 -29.67
CA ILE A 302 3.88 -8.30 -29.42
C ILE A 302 4.29 -7.64 -30.73
N LYS A 303 4.39 -6.31 -30.75
CA LYS A 303 4.72 -5.53 -31.96
C LYS A 303 3.85 -5.94 -33.16
N ASP A 304 2.53 -5.97 -32.95
CA ASP A 304 1.51 -6.30 -33.96
C ASP A 304 1.55 -7.73 -34.50
N GLN A 305 2.30 -8.63 -33.86
CA GLN A 305 2.38 -10.05 -34.23
C GLN A 305 1.90 -10.95 -33.10
N ILE A 306 1.05 -11.90 -33.44
CA ILE A 306 0.65 -12.98 -32.51
C ILE A 306 1.88 -13.87 -32.29
N VAL A 307 2.33 -13.97 -31.05
CA VAL A 307 3.49 -14.77 -30.68
C VAL A 307 3.08 -16.13 -30.12
N ARG A 308 3.92 -17.14 -30.38
CA ARG A 308 3.72 -18.48 -29.81
C ARG A 308 4.30 -18.55 -28.40
N GLU A 309 3.67 -19.33 -27.54
CA GLU A 309 4.04 -19.58 -26.13
C GLU A 309 5.55 -19.67 -25.88
N LYS A 310 6.27 -20.52 -26.64
CA LYS A 310 7.73 -20.73 -26.47
C LYS A 310 8.61 -19.48 -26.60
N TYR A 311 8.07 -18.37 -27.11
CA TYR A 311 8.79 -17.11 -27.29
C TYR A 311 8.40 -16.04 -26.28
N VAL A 312 7.48 -16.34 -25.35
CA VAL A 312 7.03 -15.40 -24.32
C VAL A 312 7.65 -15.79 -23.00
N GLN A 313 8.65 -15.02 -22.56
CA GLN A 313 9.31 -15.22 -21.26
C GLN A 313 9.03 -14.10 -20.28
N ASN A 314 8.65 -12.90 -20.76
CA ASN A 314 8.34 -11.73 -19.94
C ASN A 314 7.41 -10.79 -20.70
N LEU A 315 6.27 -10.46 -20.12
CA LEU A 315 5.31 -9.52 -20.69
C LEU A 315 5.76 -8.08 -20.44
N GLN A 316 5.76 -7.31 -21.52
CA GLN A 316 5.99 -5.88 -21.50
C GLN A 316 4.68 -5.13 -21.36
N LYS A 317 4.71 -3.92 -20.77
CA LYS A 317 3.50 -3.11 -20.53
C LYS A 317 2.63 -2.88 -21.77
N LYS A 318 3.20 -2.94 -22.96
CA LYS A 318 2.53 -2.69 -24.25
C LYS A 318 2.01 -3.95 -24.94
N ASP A 319 2.35 -5.14 -24.44
CA ASP A 319 1.93 -6.39 -25.06
C ASP A 319 0.42 -6.54 -24.87
N ILE A 320 -0.31 -6.93 -25.91
CA ILE A 320 -1.78 -7.01 -25.87
C ILE A 320 -2.18 -8.45 -25.57
N ILE A 321 -3.14 -8.60 -24.66
CA ILE A 321 -3.78 -9.86 -24.28
C ILE A 321 -5.23 -9.80 -24.71
N ARG A 322 -5.70 -10.84 -25.41
CA ARG A 322 -7.11 -10.99 -25.78
C ARG A 322 -7.54 -12.44 -25.86
N CYS A 323 -8.84 -12.70 -25.78
CA CYS A 323 -9.41 -14.04 -25.97
C CYS A 323 -9.17 -14.56 -27.38
N THR A 324 -8.84 -15.85 -27.51
CA THR A 324 -8.76 -16.53 -28.80
C THR A 324 -10.16 -16.66 -29.39
N GLY A 325 -10.37 -16.15 -30.61
CA GLY A 325 -11.64 -16.36 -31.33
C GLY A 325 -12.62 -15.19 -31.35
N ASN A 326 -12.26 -14.02 -30.81
CA ASN A 326 -12.94 -12.77 -31.15
C ASN A 326 -12.53 -12.34 -32.57
N LYS A 327 -13.27 -12.78 -33.58
CA LYS A 327 -13.25 -12.22 -34.94
C LYS A 327 -14.57 -11.55 -35.25
#